data_AF-A0A1Z9TLK4-F1
#
_entry.id   AF-A0A1Z9TLK4-F1
#
_cell.length_a   1.000
_cell.length_b   1.000
_cell.length_c   1.000
_cell.angle_alpha   90.00
_cell.angle_beta   90.00
_cell.angle_gamma   90.00
#
_symmetry.space_group_name_H-M   'P 1'
#
loop_
_entity.id
_entity.type
_entity.pdbx_description
1 polymer ?
#
loop_
_entity_poly.entity_id
_entity_poly.type
_entity_poly.pdbx_seq_one_letter_code
_entity_poly.pdbx_strand_id
1 'polypeptide(L)' 'MKEVDGRTLWLQESIVNAASFTAALDMVAGKRELSRKERDMKNVALAFMYLYNVVEEQGLLNEVDSFFSNETIH' A
#
# COMPACT_ATOMS: atom_id res chain seq x y z
N MET A 1 17.54 17.64 9.64
CA MET A 1 16.21 17.60 9.01
C MET A 1 16.39 17.07 7.61
N LYS A 2 15.64 16.04 7.25
CA LYS A 2 15.68 15.44 5.91
C LYS A 2 14.35 15.75 5.24
N GLU A 3 14.41 16.38 4.07
CA GLU A 3 13.23 16.48 3.20
C GLU A 3 13.05 15.15 2.47
N VAL A 4 11.81 14.67 2.45
CA VAL A 4 11.42 13.43 1.77
C VAL A 4 10.22 13.74 0.87
N ASP A 5 10.18 13.15 -0.33
CA ASP A 5 9.04 13.26 -1.24
C ASP A 5 7.79 12.68 -0.56
N GLY A 6 6.74 13.50 -0.39
CA GLY A 6 5.51 13.11 0.28
C GLY A 6 4.80 11.93 -0.40
N ARG A 7 5.01 11.71 -1.71
CA ARG A 7 4.53 10.50 -2.40
C ARG A 7 5.14 9.24 -1.81
N THR A 8 6.43 9.29 -1.49
CA THR A 8 7.14 8.14 -0.91
C THR A 8 6.52 7.79 0.44
N LEU A 9 6.29 8.80 1.28
CA LEU A 9 5.68 8.62 2.60
C LEU A 9 4.25 8.08 2.48
N TRP A 10 3.45 8.65 1.59
CA TRP A 10 2.08 8.23 1.36
C TRP A 10 1.98 6.78 0.85
N LEU A 11 2.86 6.38 -0.08
CA LEU A 11 2.90 5.01 -0.58
C LEU A 11 3.38 4.02 0.49
N GLN A 12 4.38 4.39 1.29
CA GLN A 12 4.87 3.59 2.42
C GLN A 12 3.79 3.39 3.49
N GLU A 13 3.01 4.42 3.81
CA GLU A 13 1.87 4.28 4.70
C GLU A 13 0.80 3.36 4.09
N SER A 14 0.51 3.55 2.81
CA SER A 14 -0.49 2.76 2.09
C SER A 14 -0.14 1.27 2.03
N ILE A 15 1.13 0.90 1.84
CA ILE A 15 1.56 -0.51 1.84
C ILE A 15 1.42 -1.15 3.22
N VAL A 16 1.73 -0.43 4.30
CA VAL A 16 1.55 -0.90 5.68
C VAL A 16 0.07 -1.11 5.99
N ASN A 17 -0.79 -0.18 5.56
CA ASN A 17 -2.24 -0.28 5.73
C ASN A 17 -2.82 -1.46 4.94
N ALA A 18 -2.40 -1.65 3.69
CA ALA A 18 -2.82 -2.78 2.87
C ALA A 18 -2.40 -4.12 3.49
N ALA A 19 -1.16 -4.24 3.94
CA ALA A 19 -0.67 -5.44 4.61
C ALA A 19 -1.46 -5.74 5.90
N SER A 20 -1.67 -4.74 6.75
CA SER A 20 -2.45 -4.88 7.99
C SER A 20 -3.90 -5.28 7.72
N PHE A 21 -4.52 -4.70 6.70
CA PHE A 21 -5.86 -5.05 6.26
C PHE A 21 -5.96 -6.50 5.77
N THR A 22 -5.00 -6.95 4.94
CA THR A 22 -4.98 -8.33 4.48
C THR A 22 -4.80 -9.33 5.62
N ALA A 23 -3.92 -9.04 6.59
CA ALA A 23 -3.73 -9.86 7.77
C ALA A 23 -5.02 -9.96 8.63
N ALA A 24 -5.73 -8.84 8.79
CA ALA A 24 -7.02 -8.85 9.48
C ALA A 24 -8.06 -9.74 8.77
N LEU A 25 -8.12 -9.70 7.43
CA LEU A 25 -8.99 -10.59 6.66
C LEU A 25 -8.56 -12.05 6.75
N ASP A 26 -7.27 -12.36 6.84
CA ASP A 26 -6.78 -13.72 7.08
C ASP A 26 -7.20 -14.25 8.45
N MET A 27 -7.16 -13.41 9.49
CA MET A 27 -7.65 -13.78 10.82
C MET A 27 -9.15 -14.09 10.83
N VAL A 28 -9.95 -13.36 10.03
CA VAL A 28 -11.38 -13.63 9.86
C VAL A 28 -11.59 -14.93 9.08
N ALA A 29 -10.82 -15.12 7.99
CA ALA A 29 -10.86 -16.32 7.15
C ALA A 29 -10.55 -17.60 7.95
N GLY A 30 -9.66 -17.52 8.94
CA GLY A 30 -9.36 -18.62 9.86
C GLY A 30 -10.51 -18.99 10.81
N LYS A 31 -11.53 -18.15 10.96
CA LYS A 31 -12.68 -18.36 11.85
C LYS A 31 -13.99 -18.63 11.11
N ARG A 32 -14.15 -18.07 9.91
CA ARG A 32 -15.30 -18.25 9.03
C ARG A 32 -14.92 -17.96 7.58
N GLU A 33 -15.76 -18.36 6.65
CA GLU A 33 -15.59 -17.92 5.27
C GLU A 33 -15.75 -16.40 5.12
N LEU A 34 -14.93 -15.81 4.26
CA LEU A 34 -15.07 -14.42 3.84
C LEU A 34 -16.29 -14.27 2.94
N SER A 35 -17.08 -13.25 3.22
CA SER A 35 -18.12 -12.77 2.31
C SER A 35 -17.50 -12.36 0.98
N ARG A 36 -18.33 -12.29 -0.06
CA ARG A 36 -17.89 -11.86 -1.39
C ARG A 36 -17.19 -10.49 -1.35
N LYS A 37 -17.78 -9.53 -0.63
CA LYS A 37 -17.21 -8.17 -0.50
C LYS A 37 -15.86 -8.17 0.21
N GLU A 38 -15.71 -8.95 1.28
CA GLU A 38 -14.42 -9.07 1.98
C GLU A 38 -13.34 -9.67 1.08
N ARG A 39 -13.69 -10.68 0.29
CA ARG A 39 -12.78 -11.31 -0.69
C ARG A 39 -12.38 -10.33 -1.79
N ASP A 40 -13.35 -9.58 -2.33
CA ASP A 40 -13.09 -8.57 -3.33
C ASP A 40 -12.14 -7.49 -2.78
N MET A 41 -12.37 -7.01 -1.55
CA MET A 41 -11.46 -6.03 -0.92
C MET A 41 -10.08 -6.61 -0.61
N LYS A 42 -9.99 -7.87 -0.19
CA LYS A 42 -8.71 -8.56 -0.03
C LYS A 42 -7.93 -8.56 -1.33
N ASN A 43 -8.59 -8.90 -2.45
CA ASN A 43 -7.97 -8.94 -3.76
C ASN A 43 -7.50 -7.56 -4.22
N VAL A 44 -8.27 -6.50 -3.96
CA VAL A 44 -7.86 -5.12 -4.25
C VAL A 44 -6.60 -4.74 -3.47
N ALA A 45 -6.55 -5.05 -2.16
CA ALA A 45 -5.38 -4.77 -1.34
C ALA A 45 -4.14 -5.55 -1.82
N LEU A 46 -4.29 -6.84 -2.14
CA LEU A 46 -3.21 -7.66 -2.70
C LEU A 46 -2.74 -7.16 -4.07
N ALA A 47 -3.66 -6.75 -4.95
CA ALA A 47 -3.33 -6.18 -6.24
C ALA A 47 -2.54 -4.86 -6.09
N PHE A 48 -2.96 -4.00 -5.17
CA PHE A 48 -2.21 -2.80 -4.83
C PHE A 48 -0.79 -3.12 -4.34
N MET A 49 -0.65 -4.05 -3.39
CA MET A 49 0.67 -4.45 -2.87
C MET A 49 1.59 -5.01 -3.97
N TYR A 50 1.04 -5.84 -4.86
CA TYR A 50 1.78 -6.37 -6.00
C TYR A 50 2.25 -5.25 -6.94
N LEU A 51 1.35 -4.34 -7.31
CA LEU A 51 1.69 -3.23 -8.20
C LEU A 51 2.71 -2.28 -7.56
N TYR A 52 2.59 -2.00 -6.27
CA TYR A 52 3.59 -1.21 -5.53
C TYR A 52 4.98 -1.83 -5.66
N ASN A 53 5.12 -3.14 -5.39
CA ASN A 53 6.40 -3.82 -5.49
C ASN A 53 6.95 -3.77 -6.92
N VAL A 54 6.12 -4.02 -7.94
CA VAL A 54 6.54 -3.96 -9.35
C VAL A 54 7.06 -2.56 -9.73
N VAL A 55 6.34 -1.51 -9.33
CA VAL A 55 6.70 -0.12 -9.62
C VAL A 55 7.97 0.30 -8.86
N GLU A 56 8.14 -0.16 -7.62
CA GLU A 56 9.33 0.07 -6.80
C GLU A 56 10.56 -0.65 -7.38
N GLU A 57 10.45 -1.93 -7.71
CA GLU A 57 11.53 -2.74 -8.31
C GLU A 57 12.01 -2.19 -9.66
N GLN A 58 11.10 -1.62 -10.44
CA GLN A 58 11.42 -1.00 -11.72
C GLN A 58 11.91 0.46 -11.60
N GLY A 59 11.89 1.04 -10.39
CA GLY A 59 12.33 2.42 -10.17
C GLY A 59 11.43 3.49 -10.80
N LEU A 60 10.20 3.13 -11.19
CA LEU A 60 9.31 3.99 -11.98
C LEU A 60 8.72 5.17 -11.20
N LEU A 61 8.78 5.13 -9.86
CA LEU A 61 8.22 6.21 -9.03
C LEU A 61 8.85 7.57 -9.36
N ASN A 62 10.15 7.62 -9.68
CA ASN A 62 10.82 8.88 -9.97
C ASN A 62 10.58 9.38 -11.40
N GLU A 63 9.94 8.59 -12.27
CA GLU A 63 9.70 8.93 -13.67
C GLU A 63 8.40 9.72 -13.89
N VAL A 64 7.59 9.87 -12.84
CA VAL A 64 6.32 10.58 -12.88
C VAL A 64 6.39 11.80 -11.98
N ASP A 65 5.83 12.92 -12.43
CA ASP A 65 5.68 14.11 -11.60
C ASP A 65 4.91 13.78 -10.31
N SER A 66 5.43 14.22 -9.17
CA SER A 66 4.77 14.05 -7.88
C SER A 66 3.75 15.15 -7.68
N PHE A 67 2.51 14.79 -7.37
CA PHE A 67 1.47 15.72 -6.91
C PHE A 67 1.56 16.00 -5.41
N PHE A 68 2.48 15.35 -4.70
CA PHE A 68 2.66 15.48 -3.26
C PHE A 68 3.76 16.48 -2.95
N SER A 69 3.53 17.34 -1.97
CA SER A 69 4.57 18.23 -1.45
C SER A 69 5.66 17.44 -0.74
N ASN A 70 6.90 17.95 -0.75
CA ASN A 70 7.94 17.42 0.12
C ASN A 70 7.58 17.66 1.59
N GLU A 71 7.93 16.70 2.44
CA GLU A 71 7.72 16.77 3.89
C GLU A 71 9.05 16.82 4.63
N THR A 72 9.10 17.58 5.73
CA THR A 72 10.24 17.61 6.63
C THR A 72 10.03 16.61 7.76
N ILE A 73 10.91 15.60 7.83
CA ILE A 73 10.89 14.63 8.93
C ILE A 73 11.86 15.10 10.03
N HIS A 74 11.33 15.19 11.25
CA HIS A 74 12.01 15.64 12.46
C HIS A 74 12.72 14.50 13.20
#